data_AF-A0A6N9P8D4-F1
#
_entry.id   AF-A0A6N9P8D4-F1
#
_cell.length_a   1.000
_cell.length_b   1.000
_cell.length_c   1.000
_cell.angle_alpha   90.00
_cell.angle_beta   90.00
_cell.angle_gamma   90.00
#
_symmetry.space_group_name_H-M   'P 1'
#
loop_
_entity.id
_entity.type
_entity.pdbx_description
1 polymer ?
#
loop_
_entity_poly.entity_id
_entity_poly.type
_entity_poly.pdbx_seq_one_letter_code
_entity_poly.pdbx_strand_id
1 'polypeptide(L)'
;MRERYIARGILAAFTLSLLVWAGPAHGSGSYSTPGLMLAGHVSGTDGAGHPQTGSLPEAGGADGTSLPEGADAPDEAETLPAPSAGLSLRREPHTAYISDTGDALPMFRPSDPMARAQAAQLFYGLLDGEPPQPRAYADIPRGAWYEQAAGALGALGVTRAEEATFLPDEPMTRAEFTRCLACFFPLRGDAEPFPDVPEEHPAAQAIRSARAWGWVQGGEGGGFRPDDPITRIEAVVMVNRALGREPDRAYIGRTHPAYFVDAGPENWYYADLAEASVTHTFGRVDGAEQWDAHTPADEPPAGFACVSGSLYYYDRQRGDVLRGTQAGMLRFTAQGQLSAGSARLDRLARETVAAQPGLSPEGLSAVLEAAPPEWSLTLVNRDNPLPQGFAPPELTKLDCGYSIDSRVAPALNAMLAGARAAGYNPVVCSAYRTYGKQSELFERRVRERTARGTSRADAEASVAFWVARPGTSEHQLGFAADVIDGAYQVLNRSQEKRPVQKWLMAHCAEYGFILRYPDGKSGLTGVGYEPWHYRYVGVEAAREIMSRGICLEEYLSE
;
A
#
# COMPACT_ATOMS: atom_id res chain seq x y z
N MET A 1 -28.34 -18.49 -31.91
CA MET A 1 -27.61 -19.74 -32.23
C MET A 1 -27.60 -20.61 -30.99
N ARG A 2 -28.30 -21.74 -31.05
CA ARG A 2 -28.30 -22.79 -30.03
C ARG A 2 -27.09 -23.68 -30.28
N GLU A 3 -26.42 -24.17 -29.23
CA GLU A 3 -26.31 -25.61 -28.92
C GLU A 3 -25.38 -25.93 -27.74
N ARG A 4 -25.90 -26.79 -26.85
CA ARG A 4 -25.29 -27.93 -26.13
C ARG A 4 -23.99 -27.71 -25.34
N TYR A 5 -24.02 -28.04 -24.03
CA TYR A 5 -23.19 -29.10 -23.46
C TYR A 5 -23.89 -29.74 -22.25
N ILE A 6 -23.97 -31.08 -22.29
CA ILE A 6 -24.47 -31.99 -21.25
C ILE A 6 -23.27 -32.61 -20.53
N ALA A 7 -23.47 -32.88 -19.24
CA ALA A 7 -22.57 -33.43 -18.23
C ALA A 7 -21.68 -34.64 -18.59
N ARG A 8 -20.46 -34.62 -18.04
CA ARG A 8 -19.68 -35.72 -17.43
C ARG A 8 -18.81 -35.04 -16.35
N GLY A 9 -18.74 -35.40 -15.06
CA GLY A 9 -18.77 -36.71 -14.45
C GLY A 9 -17.34 -37.08 -14.03
N ILE A 10 -16.78 -36.43 -13.00
CA ILE A 10 -15.59 -36.92 -12.27
C ILE A 10 -15.79 -36.68 -10.77
N LEU A 11 -15.90 -37.80 -10.07
CA LEU A 11 -15.88 -37.96 -8.63
C LEU A 11 -14.40 -38.01 -8.22
N ALA A 12 -13.92 -37.09 -7.39
CA ALA A 12 -12.64 -37.21 -6.71
C ALA A 12 -12.83 -36.87 -5.23
N ALA A 13 -12.83 -37.92 -4.41
CA ALA A 13 -12.86 -37.84 -2.96
C ALA A 13 -11.52 -37.29 -2.46
N PHE A 14 -11.56 -36.23 -1.65
CA PHE A 14 -10.44 -35.84 -0.79
C PHE A 14 -10.79 -36.20 0.65
N THR A 15 -10.27 -37.34 1.12
CA THR A 15 -10.15 -37.65 2.54
C THR A 15 -8.93 -36.91 3.08
N LEU A 16 -9.15 -35.92 3.93
CA LEU A 16 -8.09 -35.21 4.67
C LEU A 16 -7.80 -35.99 5.96
N SER A 17 -6.69 -36.73 6.00
CA SER A 17 -6.15 -37.28 7.23
C SER A 17 -5.29 -36.23 7.92
N LEU A 18 -5.74 -35.77 9.09
CA LEU A 18 -4.96 -35.01 10.05
C LEU A 18 -3.83 -35.89 10.60
N LEU A 19 -2.58 -35.55 10.28
CA LEU A 19 -1.42 -36.00 11.05
C LEU A 19 -0.76 -34.77 11.67
N VAL A 20 -0.87 -34.68 12.99
CA VAL A 20 -0.14 -33.78 13.86
C VAL A 20 1.32 -34.19 13.83
N TRP A 21 2.22 -33.27 13.48
CA TRP A 21 3.66 -33.42 13.74
C TRP A 21 4.15 -32.19 14.49
N ALA A 22 4.59 -32.42 15.73
CA ALA A 22 5.30 -31.47 16.56
C ALA A 22 6.81 -31.66 16.35
N GLY A 23 7.54 -30.56 16.15
CA GLY A 23 8.99 -30.53 16.14
C GLY A 23 9.51 -29.11 16.42
N PRO A 24 10.67 -28.94 17.10
CA PRO A 24 10.89 -27.82 18.01
C PRO A 24 11.95 -26.78 17.57
N ALA A 25 11.85 -25.62 18.23
CA ALA A 25 12.88 -24.72 18.76
C ALA A 25 14.13 -24.32 17.93
N HIS A 26 14.21 -23.00 17.71
CA HIS A 26 15.36 -22.08 17.77
C HIS A 26 16.79 -22.64 17.60
N GLY A 27 17.48 -22.12 16.59
CA GLY A 27 18.93 -22.14 16.46
C GLY A 27 19.44 -20.78 15.98
N SER A 28 20.21 -20.11 16.83
CA SER A 28 20.96 -18.87 16.61
C SER A 28 22.08 -19.07 15.57
N GLY A 29 22.11 -18.24 14.52
CA GLY A 29 23.19 -18.20 13.53
C GLY A 29 24.22 -17.12 13.87
N SER A 30 25.42 -17.55 14.28
CA SER A 30 26.61 -16.72 14.43
C SER A 30 27.29 -16.48 13.09
N TYR A 31 27.54 -15.23 12.72
CA TYR A 31 28.35 -14.88 11.55
C TYR A 31 29.84 -15.13 11.84
N SER A 32 30.49 -15.93 10.98
CA SER A 32 31.95 -16.12 10.96
C SER A 32 32.54 -15.37 9.77
N THR A 33 33.51 -14.51 10.05
CA THR A 33 34.43 -13.86 9.10
C THR A 33 35.32 -14.88 8.37
N PRO A 34 35.73 -14.59 7.12
CA PRO A 34 36.99 -15.13 6.60
C PRO A 34 37.99 -14.02 6.22
N GLY A 35 39.12 -13.99 6.94
CA GLY A 35 40.40 -14.51 6.41
C GLY A 35 41.01 -13.87 5.17
N LEU A 36 41.95 -12.97 5.42
CA LEU A 36 43.03 -12.48 4.56
C LEU A 36 43.81 -13.63 3.87
N MET A 37 44.12 -13.50 2.57
CA MET A 37 45.18 -14.27 1.88
C MET A 37 45.85 -13.43 0.79
N LEU A 38 47.16 -13.63 0.68
CA LEU A 38 48.16 -12.81 -0.01
C LEU A 38 48.21 -12.93 -1.53
N ALA A 39 48.65 -11.82 -2.12
CA ALA A 39 49.48 -11.58 -3.31
C ALA A 39 50.03 -12.77 -4.12
N GLY A 40 49.89 -12.64 -5.44
CA GLY A 40 50.74 -13.27 -6.45
C GLY A 40 50.88 -12.37 -7.69
N HIS A 41 52.09 -11.81 -7.88
CA HIS A 41 52.55 -11.18 -9.12
C HIS A 41 52.74 -12.23 -10.23
N VAL A 42 52.41 -11.92 -11.50
CA VAL A 42 53.25 -12.16 -12.71
C VAL A 42 52.78 -11.23 -13.86
N SER A 43 53.78 -10.78 -14.61
CA SER A 43 53.93 -9.73 -15.62
C SER A 43 53.36 -9.95 -17.04
N GLY A 44 53.12 -8.83 -17.76
CA GLY A 44 53.44 -8.56 -19.19
C GLY A 44 52.62 -9.30 -20.28
N THR A 45 52.38 -8.78 -21.49
CA THR A 45 52.80 -7.58 -22.25
C THR A 45 51.81 -7.31 -23.41
N ASP A 46 51.89 -6.09 -23.97
CA ASP A 46 51.64 -5.67 -25.36
C ASP A 46 50.23 -5.48 -25.95
N GLY A 47 50.05 -4.34 -26.64
CA GLY A 47 49.11 -4.22 -27.76
C GLY A 47 48.49 -2.85 -27.98
N ALA A 48 49.11 -2.03 -28.83
CA ALA A 48 48.69 -0.68 -29.22
C ALA A 48 47.43 -0.64 -30.10
N GLY A 49 46.73 0.51 -30.11
CA GLY A 49 45.70 0.83 -31.11
C GLY A 49 44.99 2.17 -30.90
N HIS A 50 45.53 3.24 -31.47
CA HIS A 50 44.77 4.47 -31.79
C HIS A 50 43.91 4.22 -33.05
N PRO A 51 42.75 4.88 -33.24
CA PRO A 51 42.74 6.18 -33.95
C PRO A 51 41.65 7.22 -33.58
N GLN A 52 42.03 8.49 -33.77
CA GLN A 52 41.32 9.66 -34.38
C GLN A 52 39.87 9.98 -33.98
N THR A 53 39.59 11.06 -33.24
CA THR A 53 39.43 12.49 -33.65
C THR A 53 38.31 12.77 -34.67
N GLY A 54 37.22 13.40 -34.20
CA GLY A 54 36.15 14.02 -34.98
C GLY A 54 35.45 15.12 -34.16
N SER A 55 35.60 16.35 -34.62
CA SER A 55 35.28 17.65 -34.00
C SER A 55 33.80 17.91 -33.65
N LEU A 56 33.58 18.69 -32.59
CA LEU A 56 32.36 19.48 -32.33
C LEU A 56 32.62 20.96 -32.64
N PRO A 57 31.62 21.76 -33.09
CA PRO A 57 31.79 23.18 -33.35
C PRO A 57 31.54 24.05 -32.10
N GLU A 58 32.26 25.16 -32.06
CA GLU A 58 32.24 26.24 -31.06
C GLU A 58 31.08 27.23 -31.23
N ALA A 59 30.69 27.84 -30.09
CA ALA A 59 30.37 29.28 -29.93
C ALA A 59 30.56 29.55 -28.41
N GLY A 60 31.51 30.36 -27.91
CA GLY A 60 31.88 31.74 -28.23
C GLY A 60 30.98 32.68 -27.39
N GLY A 61 31.42 33.51 -26.46
CA GLY A 61 32.71 33.94 -25.93
C GLY A 61 32.49 35.19 -25.04
N ALA A 62 33.58 35.67 -24.42
CA ALA A 62 33.77 36.94 -23.68
C ALA A 62 33.39 36.94 -22.17
N ASP A 63 34.17 37.50 -21.24
CA ASP A 63 35.46 38.20 -21.34
C ASP A 63 36.12 38.19 -19.95
N GLY A 64 37.44 38.30 -19.92
CA GLY A 64 38.21 38.36 -18.68
C GLY A 64 38.18 39.75 -18.04
N THR A 65 38.07 39.79 -16.71
CA THR A 65 38.56 40.93 -15.92
C THR A 65 39.21 40.42 -14.65
N SER A 66 40.45 40.85 -14.48
CA SER A 66 41.37 40.69 -13.37
C SER A 66 40.80 41.10 -12.00
N LEU A 67 41.22 40.37 -10.97
CA LEU A 67 41.04 40.67 -9.54
C LEU A 67 41.55 42.08 -9.19
N PRO A 68 40.84 42.90 -8.40
CA PRO A 68 41.45 43.98 -7.68
C PRO A 68 42.05 43.45 -6.37
N GLU A 69 43.36 43.68 -6.18
CA GLU A 69 43.99 43.66 -4.87
C GLU A 69 43.46 44.84 -4.03
N GLY A 70 43.14 44.57 -2.76
CA GLY A 70 42.92 45.59 -1.74
C GLY A 70 41.45 45.85 -1.39
N ALA A 71 40.90 45.06 -0.47
CA ALA A 71 39.82 45.48 0.40
C ALA A 71 40.10 44.90 1.80
N ASP A 72 40.11 45.79 2.79
CA ASP A 72 40.41 45.53 4.19
C ASP A 72 39.65 44.34 4.76
N ALA A 73 40.31 43.65 5.70
CA ALA A 73 39.74 42.55 6.47
C ALA A 73 38.39 42.99 7.09
N PRO A 74 37.29 42.25 6.89
CA PRO A 74 36.10 42.49 7.66
C PRO A 74 36.36 42.12 9.11
N ASP A 75 35.96 43.04 9.97
CA ASP A 75 35.93 42.99 11.43
C ASP A 75 35.50 41.59 11.92
N GLU A 76 36.17 41.11 12.98
CA GLU A 76 35.93 39.80 13.57
C GLU A 76 34.45 39.66 13.95
N ALA A 77 33.69 38.97 13.10
CA ALA A 77 32.31 38.59 13.41
C ALA A 77 32.35 37.71 14.66
N GLU A 78 31.76 38.21 15.75
CA GLU A 78 31.62 37.51 17.02
C GLU A 78 31.16 36.06 16.79
N THR A 79 32.02 35.12 17.17
CA THR A 79 31.72 33.69 17.14
C THR A 79 30.71 33.36 18.24
N LEU A 80 29.43 33.31 17.87
CA LEU A 80 28.43 32.65 18.71
C LEU A 80 28.73 31.13 18.75
N PRO A 81 28.57 30.47 19.91
CA PRO A 81 28.96 29.07 20.10
C PRO A 81 28.08 28.16 19.25
N ALA A 82 28.63 27.63 18.15
CA ALA A 82 27.95 26.63 17.35
C ALA A 82 27.88 25.30 18.12
N PRO A 83 26.76 24.57 18.08
CA PRO A 83 26.76 23.18 18.52
C PRO A 83 27.64 22.38 17.57
N SER A 84 28.88 22.12 17.99
CA SER A 84 29.79 21.22 17.30
C SER A 84 29.65 19.83 17.88
N ALA A 85 29.43 18.83 17.02
CA ALA A 85 29.41 17.45 17.44
C ALA A 85 30.78 16.98 17.99
N GLY A 86 31.88 17.68 17.69
CA GLY A 86 33.23 17.26 18.04
C GLY A 86 33.76 16.04 17.26
N LEU A 87 32.93 15.49 16.37
CA LEU A 87 33.26 14.45 15.40
C LEU A 87 32.85 14.92 14.00
N SER A 88 33.41 14.29 12.97
CA SER A 88 33.04 14.50 11.57
C SER A 88 32.20 13.34 11.04
N LEU A 89 31.57 13.52 9.88
CA LEU A 89 30.97 12.43 9.12
C LEU A 89 31.95 11.91 8.08
N ARG A 90 32.01 10.58 7.94
CA ARG A 90 32.88 9.86 7.02
C ARG A 90 32.47 10.17 5.59
N ARG A 91 33.40 10.75 4.84
CA ARG A 91 33.23 11.03 3.40
C ARG A 91 33.71 9.85 2.56
N GLU A 92 34.81 9.21 2.97
CA GLU A 92 35.41 8.06 2.29
C GLU A 92 35.76 6.93 3.30
N PRO A 93 35.71 5.64 2.88
CA PRO A 93 35.23 5.14 1.60
C PRO A 93 33.70 5.27 1.44
N HIS A 94 33.19 5.10 0.22
CA HIS A 94 31.75 5.13 -0.06
C HIS A 94 31.07 3.83 0.38
N THR A 95 30.75 3.74 1.67
CA THR A 95 29.90 2.69 2.24
C THR A 95 28.43 3.11 2.19
N ALA A 96 27.54 2.15 1.93
CA ALA A 96 26.10 2.33 2.04
C ALA A 96 25.73 2.79 3.46
N TYR A 97 24.89 3.82 3.56
CA TYR A 97 24.40 4.36 4.84
C TYR A 97 22.87 4.35 4.92
N ILE A 98 22.19 3.96 3.85
CA ILE A 98 20.76 3.67 3.81
C ILE A 98 20.56 2.22 3.39
N SER A 99 19.56 1.57 3.99
CA SER A 99 19.11 0.24 3.62
C SER A 99 17.65 0.27 3.17
N ASP A 100 17.21 -0.81 2.53
CA ASP A 100 15.80 -1.06 2.34
C ASP A 100 15.10 -1.42 3.67
N THR A 101 13.78 -1.47 3.62
CA THR A 101 12.88 -1.72 4.76
C THR A 101 11.80 -2.75 4.40
N GLY A 102 12.05 -3.57 3.38
CA GLY A 102 11.06 -4.48 2.81
C GLY A 102 11.37 -5.94 3.10
N ASP A 103 10.41 -6.68 3.67
CA ASP A 103 10.63 -8.08 4.03
C ASP A 103 10.73 -9.01 2.79
N ALA A 104 9.77 -8.87 1.85
CA ALA A 104 9.65 -9.78 0.70
C ALA A 104 10.28 -9.24 -0.58
N LEU A 105 10.24 -7.92 -0.78
CA LEU A 105 10.96 -7.19 -1.81
C LEU A 105 11.54 -5.92 -1.19
N PRO A 106 12.75 -5.50 -1.58
CA PRO A 106 13.35 -4.25 -1.10
C PRO A 106 12.43 -3.05 -1.34
N MET A 107 12.21 -2.25 -0.29
CA MET A 107 11.44 -1.00 -0.32
C MET A 107 12.22 0.13 0.33
N PHE A 108 12.27 1.30 -0.32
CA PHE A 108 12.88 2.49 0.28
C PHE A 108 11.89 3.41 0.99
N ARG A 109 10.65 3.50 0.49
CA ARG A 109 9.59 4.41 0.93
C ARG A 109 10.01 5.89 0.87
N PRO A 110 10.27 6.43 -0.34
CA PRO A 110 10.92 7.73 -0.51
C PRO A 110 10.16 8.91 0.11
N SER A 111 8.82 8.88 0.03
CA SER A 111 7.95 9.97 0.49
C SER A 111 7.56 9.86 1.97
N ASP A 112 7.89 8.76 2.64
CA ASP A 112 7.54 8.61 4.05
C ASP A 112 8.36 9.60 4.89
N PRO A 113 7.76 10.20 5.94
CA PRO A 113 8.50 11.00 6.90
C PRO A 113 9.60 10.18 7.58
N MET A 114 10.80 10.76 7.72
CA MET A 114 11.89 10.11 8.45
C MET A 114 11.68 10.25 9.96
N ALA A 115 11.55 9.12 10.66
CA ALA A 115 11.45 9.08 12.11
C ALA A 115 12.81 9.43 12.76
N ARG A 116 12.78 10.00 13.96
CA ARG A 116 13.99 10.44 14.66
C ARG A 116 14.99 9.31 14.93
N ALA A 117 14.52 8.10 15.22
CA ALA A 117 15.37 6.91 15.35
C ALA A 117 16.11 6.56 14.06
N GLN A 118 15.46 6.73 12.89
CA GLN A 118 16.06 6.47 11.58
C GLN A 118 17.15 7.50 11.26
N ALA A 119 16.87 8.78 11.49
CA ALA A 119 17.87 9.83 11.31
C ALA A 119 19.08 9.65 12.22
N ALA A 120 18.86 9.25 13.48
CA ALA A 120 19.94 8.95 14.41
C ALA A 120 20.82 7.81 13.90
N GLN A 121 20.23 6.73 13.38
CA GLN A 121 21.01 5.62 12.85
C GLN A 121 21.77 5.98 11.56
N LEU A 122 21.17 6.81 10.71
CA LEU A 122 21.86 7.37 9.54
C LEU A 122 23.12 8.14 9.95
N PHE A 123 23.01 9.10 10.88
CA PHE A 123 24.17 9.89 11.31
C PHE A 123 25.21 9.05 12.06
N TYR A 124 24.75 8.13 12.90
CA TYR A 124 25.62 7.25 13.68
C TYR A 124 26.46 6.34 12.77
N GLY A 125 25.85 5.73 11.75
CA GLY A 125 26.55 4.91 10.76
C GLY A 125 27.60 5.67 9.95
N LEU A 126 27.47 7.00 9.86
CA LEU A 126 28.38 7.89 9.17
C LEU A 126 29.44 8.53 10.09
N LEU A 127 29.45 8.28 11.40
CA LEU A 127 30.46 8.89 12.28
C LEU A 127 31.89 8.48 11.88
N ASP A 128 32.76 9.49 11.79
CA ASP A 128 34.20 9.32 11.57
C ASP A 128 34.96 9.48 12.88
N GLY A 129 34.96 8.43 13.69
CA GLY A 129 35.60 8.38 15.00
C GLY A 129 34.89 7.44 15.96
N GLU A 130 35.50 7.25 17.14
CA GLU A 130 34.87 6.47 18.21
C GLU A 130 33.74 7.28 18.85
N PRO A 131 32.49 6.80 18.83
CA PRO A 131 31.38 7.51 19.45
C PRO A 131 31.56 7.56 20.97
N PRO A 132 31.08 8.63 21.63
CA PRO A 132 31.17 8.75 23.08
C PRO A 132 30.27 7.70 23.75
N GLN A 133 30.45 7.55 25.06
CA GLN A 133 29.56 6.71 25.86
C GLN A 133 28.11 7.16 25.69
N PRO A 134 27.20 6.27 25.22
CA PRO A 134 25.82 6.64 24.96
C PRO A 134 25.11 7.09 26.25
N ARG A 135 24.40 8.22 26.18
CA ARG A 135 23.45 8.58 27.26
C ARG A 135 22.20 7.71 27.18
N ALA A 136 21.53 7.53 28.32
CA ALA A 136 20.23 6.87 28.37
C ALA A 136 19.09 7.88 28.16
N TYR A 137 18.01 7.42 27.53
CA TYR A 137 16.73 8.12 27.43
C TYR A 137 15.63 7.26 28.04
N ALA A 138 14.66 7.88 28.70
CA ALA A 138 13.64 7.16 29.49
C ALA A 138 12.69 6.30 28.63
N ASP A 139 12.52 6.67 27.37
CA ASP A 139 11.60 6.07 26.40
C ASP A 139 12.29 5.17 25.37
N ILE A 140 13.58 4.87 25.54
CA ILE A 140 14.32 3.92 24.71
C ILE A 140 14.48 2.59 25.45
N PRO A 141 13.87 1.50 24.97
CA PRO A 141 14.09 0.17 25.53
C PRO A 141 15.53 -0.30 25.31
N ARG A 142 16.10 -1.00 26.31
CA ARG A 142 17.41 -1.65 26.17
C ARG A 142 17.39 -2.66 25.03
N GLY A 143 18.40 -2.63 24.17
CA GLY A 143 18.52 -3.47 22.98
C GLY A 143 17.70 -2.98 21.78
N ALA A 144 17.07 -1.80 21.85
CA ALA A 144 16.45 -1.20 20.67
C ALA A 144 17.50 -1.00 19.57
N TRP A 145 17.12 -1.23 18.32
CA TRP A 145 18.05 -1.17 17.17
C TRP A 145 18.71 0.21 16.98
N TYR A 146 18.18 1.26 17.60
CA TYR A 146 18.70 2.63 17.58
C TYR A 146 19.25 3.10 18.94
N GLU A 147 19.31 2.24 19.96
CA GLU A 147 19.71 2.62 21.33
C GLU A 147 21.09 3.31 21.34
N GLN A 148 22.09 2.67 20.72
CA GLN A 148 23.45 3.21 20.65
C GLN A 148 23.50 4.54 19.89
N ALA A 149 22.84 4.61 18.75
CA ALA A 149 22.83 5.79 17.89
C ALA A 149 22.17 6.99 18.56
N ALA A 150 20.99 6.79 19.15
CA ALA A 150 20.27 7.83 19.88
C ALA A 150 21.10 8.34 21.06
N GLY A 151 21.66 7.43 21.88
CA GLY A 151 22.46 7.81 23.04
C GLY A 151 23.79 8.48 22.68
N ALA A 152 24.48 8.02 21.64
CA ALA A 152 25.75 8.63 21.20
C ALA A 152 25.52 10.04 20.62
N LEU A 153 24.55 10.21 19.72
CA LEU A 153 24.24 11.52 19.14
C LEU A 153 23.67 12.49 20.18
N GLY A 154 22.96 11.99 21.18
CA GLY A 154 22.53 12.78 22.32
C GLY A 154 23.67 13.23 23.22
N ALA A 155 24.69 12.39 23.41
CA ALA A 155 25.91 12.77 24.13
C ALA A 155 26.76 13.79 23.34
N LEU A 156 26.73 13.74 22.00
CA LEU A 156 27.40 14.69 21.11
C LEU A 156 26.67 16.05 20.98
N GLY A 157 25.51 16.23 21.61
CA GLY A 157 24.72 17.46 21.42
C GLY A 157 23.94 17.53 20.11
N VAL A 158 23.99 16.47 19.28
CA VAL A 158 23.38 16.45 17.95
C VAL A 158 21.88 16.29 18.05
N THR A 159 21.38 15.38 18.89
CA THR A 159 19.95 15.11 19.06
C THR A 159 19.52 15.22 20.52
N ARG A 160 18.51 16.05 20.84
CA ARG A 160 17.81 16.07 22.13
C ARG A 160 18.71 15.92 23.38
N ALA A 161 19.81 16.67 23.45
CA ALA A 161 20.84 16.49 24.49
C ALA A 161 20.41 17.01 25.88
N GLU A 162 19.40 17.86 25.96
CA GLU A 162 18.90 18.41 27.23
C GLU A 162 17.60 17.74 27.70
N GLU A 163 17.16 16.72 26.98
CA GLU A 163 15.83 16.12 27.11
C GLU A 163 15.88 14.77 27.83
N ALA A 164 14.86 14.49 28.64
CA ALA A 164 14.73 13.20 29.32
C ALA A 164 14.27 12.06 28.38
N THR A 165 13.57 12.42 27.31
CA THR A 165 13.02 11.49 26.30
C THR A 165 13.55 11.79 24.90
N PHE A 166 13.66 10.75 24.09
CA PHE A 166 14.18 10.80 22.73
C PHE A 166 13.09 10.94 21.67
N LEU A 167 11.90 10.38 21.89
CA LEU A 167 10.77 10.35 20.96
C LEU A 167 11.15 9.65 19.63
N PRO A 168 11.43 8.34 19.64
CA PRO A 168 12.05 7.63 18.51
C PRO A 168 11.20 7.57 17.23
N ASP A 169 9.89 7.41 17.38
CA ASP A 169 8.95 7.19 16.25
C ASP A 169 8.35 8.49 15.71
N GLU A 170 8.59 9.62 16.37
CA GLU A 170 8.10 10.91 15.91
C GLU A 170 8.89 11.38 14.68
N PRO A 171 8.20 11.83 13.62
CA PRO A 171 8.85 12.40 12.43
C PRO A 171 9.72 13.60 12.77
N MET A 172 10.91 13.66 12.17
CA MET A 172 11.73 14.88 12.24
C MET A 172 11.24 15.93 11.26
N THR A 173 11.21 17.18 11.70
CA THR A 173 11.05 18.32 10.80
C THR A 173 12.28 18.52 9.92
N ARG A 174 12.11 19.17 8.77
CA ARG A 174 13.22 19.57 7.88
C ARG A 174 14.24 20.42 8.63
N ALA A 175 13.78 21.36 9.47
CA ALA A 175 14.67 22.20 10.27
C ALA A 175 15.49 21.41 11.30
N GLU A 176 14.86 20.48 12.04
CA GLU A 176 15.57 19.65 13.00
C GLU A 176 16.65 18.80 12.32
N PHE A 177 16.32 18.16 11.20
CA PHE A 177 17.27 17.32 10.46
C PHE A 177 18.46 18.14 9.95
N THR A 178 18.20 19.30 9.34
CA THR A 178 19.25 20.20 8.85
C THR A 178 20.13 20.70 9.99
N ARG A 179 19.56 21.03 11.16
CA ARG A 179 20.33 21.41 12.35
C ARG A 179 21.25 20.28 12.81
N CYS A 180 20.75 19.04 12.89
CA CYS A 180 21.55 17.88 13.25
C CYS A 180 22.72 17.65 12.28
N LEU A 181 22.46 17.72 10.97
CA LEU A 181 23.50 17.58 9.94
C LEU A 181 24.57 18.68 10.05
N ALA A 182 24.14 19.92 10.28
CA ALA A 182 25.04 21.07 10.40
C ALA A 182 26.00 20.98 11.60
N CYS A 183 25.68 20.22 12.65
CA CYS A 183 26.57 20.03 13.81
C CYS A 183 27.92 19.39 13.45
N PHE A 184 28.04 18.75 12.28
CA PHE A 184 29.25 18.05 11.84
C PHE A 184 30.14 18.88 10.89
N PHE A 185 29.77 20.14 10.61
CA PHE A 185 30.45 20.98 9.63
C PHE A 185 30.63 22.41 10.14
N PRO A 186 31.63 23.15 9.61
CA PRO A 186 31.74 24.58 9.86
C PRO A 186 30.47 25.31 9.39
N LEU A 187 29.91 26.15 10.27
CA LEU A 187 28.76 26.97 9.92
C LEU A 187 29.15 28.13 9.02
N ARG A 188 28.28 28.42 8.05
CA ARG A 188 28.42 29.49 7.07
C ARG A 188 27.24 30.46 7.18
N GLY A 189 27.53 31.76 7.01
CA GLY A 189 26.54 32.84 7.07
C GLY A 189 26.42 33.64 5.77
N ASP A 190 27.12 33.25 4.71
CA ASP A 190 27.28 34.03 3.48
C ASP A 190 26.17 33.82 2.44
N ALA A 191 25.17 32.97 2.72
CA ALA A 191 23.96 32.86 1.91
C ALA A 191 22.85 33.80 2.40
N GLU A 192 21.94 34.16 1.50
CA GLU A 192 20.71 34.86 1.88
C GLU A 192 19.79 33.96 2.73
N PRO A 193 19.09 34.52 3.75
CA PRO A 193 18.07 33.79 4.50
C PRO A 193 16.93 33.29 3.59
N PHE A 194 16.23 32.24 4.02
CA PHE A 194 14.97 31.85 3.37
C PHE A 194 13.84 32.75 3.87
N PRO A 195 12.89 33.12 3.00
CA PRO A 195 11.83 34.08 3.35
C PRO A 195 10.85 33.54 4.42
N ASP A 196 10.75 32.23 4.56
CA ASP A 196 9.87 31.52 5.50
C ASP A 196 10.59 30.98 6.74
N VAL A 197 11.83 31.39 6.98
CA VAL A 197 12.60 31.03 8.18
C VAL A 197 12.91 32.31 8.96
N PRO A 198 12.19 32.58 10.07
CA PRO A 198 12.46 33.73 10.93
C PRO A 198 13.89 33.70 11.48
N GLU A 199 14.49 34.87 11.72
CA GLU A 199 15.87 34.98 12.21
C GLU A 199 16.02 34.38 13.62
N GLU A 200 14.98 34.49 14.43
CA GLU A 200 14.85 33.90 15.76
C GLU A 200 14.59 32.39 15.77
N HIS A 201 14.37 31.77 14.61
CA HIS A 201 14.10 30.34 14.54
C HIS A 201 15.32 29.55 15.05
N PRO A 202 15.16 28.53 15.93
CA PRO A 202 16.29 27.82 16.55
C PRO A 202 17.27 27.17 15.56
N ALA A 203 16.80 26.85 14.34
CA ALA A 203 17.62 26.29 13.27
C ALA A 203 18.03 27.31 12.19
N ALA A 204 17.73 28.61 12.33
CA ALA A 204 17.94 29.62 11.28
C ALA A 204 19.38 29.64 10.75
N GLN A 205 20.36 29.65 11.66
CA GLN A 205 21.78 29.65 11.30
C GLN A 205 22.19 28.35 10.57
N ALA A 206 21.72 27.20 11.05
CA ALA A 206 22.02 25.91 10.43
C ALA A 206 21.41 25.80 9.02
N ILE A 207 20.17 26.27 8.83
CA ILE A 207 19.50 26.29 7.54
C ILE A 207 20.21 27.25 6.57
N ARG A 208 20.60 28.44 7.03
CA ARG A 208 21.39 29.40 6.24
C ARG A 208 22.73 28.82 5.81
N SER A 209 23.41 28.13 6.73
CA SER A 209 24.66 27.42 6.45
C SER A 209 24.46 26.33 5.40
N ALA A 210 23.42 25.49 5.55
CA ALA A 210 23.10 24.45 4.59
C ALA A 210 22.82 25.01 3.18
N ARG A 211 22.22 26.20 3.08
CA ARG A 211 22.05 26.92 1.81
C ARG A 211 23.38 27.40 1.24
N ALA A 212 24.26 27.96 2.06
CA ALA A 212 25.58 28.42 1.65
C ALA A 212 26.47 27.28 1.15
N TRP A 213 26.34 26.10 1.74
CA TRP A 213 27.00 24.88 1.26
C TRP A 213 26.31 24.22 0.05
N GLY A 214 25.12 24.67 -0.34
CA GLY A 214 24.35 24.09 -1.45
C GLY A 214 23.64 22.78 -1.14
N TRP A 215 23.52 22.38 0.14
CA TRP A 215 22.83 21.14 0.53
C TRP A 215 21.32 21.25 0.31
N VAL A 216 20.78 22.44 0.55
CA VAL A 216 19.34 22.73 0.47
C VAL A 216 19.08 23.90 -0.49
N GLN A 217 17.93 23.85 -1.14
CA GLN A 217 17.42 24.89 -2.04
C GLN A 217 15.97 25.19 -1.69
N GLY A 218 15.48 26.37 -2.07
CA GLY A 218 14.10 26.74 -1.86
C GLY A 218 13.19 25.92 -2.77
N GLY A 219 12.04 25.49 -2.25
CA GLY A 219 11.02 24.82 -3.05
C GLY A 219 10.33 25.76 -4.04
N GLU A 220 9.21 25.32 -4.62
CA GLU A 220 8.37 26.18 -5.45
C GLU A 220 7.88 27.38 -4.61
N GLY A 221 8.28 28.60 -4.99
CA GLY A 221 8.06 29.83 -4.21
C GLY A 221 9.26 30.28 -3.35
N GLY A 222 10.37 29.56 -3.36
CA GLY A 222 11.64 29.97 -2.76
C GLY A 222 11.78 29.74 -1.25
N GLY A 223 10.79 29.12 -0.59
CA GLY A 223 10.81 28.80 0.84
C GLY A 223 11.48 27.47 1.19
N PHE A 224 11.92 27.32 2.45
CA PHE A 224 12.56 26.12 3.01
C PHE A 224 11.56 25.12 3.62
N ARG A 225 10.44 25.61 4.16
CA ARG A 225 9.41 24.89 4.93
C ARG A 225 9.97 24.19 6.18
N PRO A 226 10.37 24.96 7.21
CA PRO A 226 11.11 24.42 8.36
C PRO A 226 10.32 23.39 9.18
N ASP A 227 9.01 23.56 9.31
CA ASP A 227 8.14 22.75 10.17
C ASP A 227 7.56 21.51 9.48
N ASP A 228 7.71 21.39 8.15
CA ASP A 228 7.27 20.20 7.41
C ASP A 228 8.15 19.00 7.82
N PRO A 229 7.59 17.79 7.96
CA PRO A 229 8.38 16.58 8.12
C PRO A 229 9.34 16.38 6.94
N ILE A 230 10.59 16.02 7.22
CA ILE A 230 11.52 15.65 6.16
C ILE A 230 11.18 14.27 5.62
N THR A 231 11.09 14.13 4.30
CA THR A 231 10.92 12.82 3.68
C THR A 231 12.23 12.04 3.68
N ARG A 232 12.14 10.70 3.62
CA ARG A 232 13.32 9.84 3.56
C ARG A 232 14.25 10.17 2.38
N ILE A 233 13.69 10.51 1.22
CA ILE A 233 14.50 10.84 0.05
C ILE A 233 15.17 12.22 0.14
N GLU A 234 14.51 13.20 0.75
CA GLU A 234 15.11 14.52 0.96
C GLU A 234 16.30 14.46 1.92
N ALA A 235 16.20 13.64 2.97
CA ALA A 235 17.31 13.38 3.87
C ALA A 235 18.53 12.78 3.14
N VAL A 236 18.31 11.79 2.26
CA VAL A 236 19.37 11.17 1.44
C VAL A 236 20.05 12.20 0.55
N VAL A 237 19.27 12.97 -0.22
CA VAL A 237 19.82 14.00 -1.11
C VAL A 237 20.62 15.04 -0.34
N MET A 238 20.13 15.47 0.83
CA MET A 238 20.82 16.44 1.67
C MET A 238 22.15 15.89 2.21
N VAL A 239 22.17 14.62 2.64
CA VAL A 239 23.36 13.96 3.19
C VAL A 239 24.40 13.69 2.09
N ASN A 240 24.01 13.20 0.92
CA ASN A 240 24.94 13.04 -0.22
C ASN A 240 25.67 14.34 -0.53
N ARG A 241 24.92 15.45 -0.65
CA ARG A 241 25.49 16.79 -0.89
C ARG A 241 26.42 17.24 0.24
N ALA A 242 26.07 16.97 1.49
CA ALA A 242 26.92 17.33 2.63
C ALA A 242 28.21 16.53 2.69
N LEU A 243 28.17 15.26 2.29
CA LEU A 243 29.36 14.42 2.19
C LEU A 243 30.19 14.67 0.93
N GLY A 244 29.64 15.38 -0.06
CA GLY A 244 30.26 15.60 -1.37
C GLY A 244 30.20 14.38 -2.29
N ARG A 245 29.25 13.47 -2.03
CA ARG A 245 28.96 12.29 -2.84
C ARG A 245 28.14 12.66 -4.05
N GLU A 246 28.61 12.29 -5.24
CA GLU A 246 27.97 12.62 -6.50
C GLU A 246 27.63 11.33 -7.26
N PRO A 247 26.35 11.02 -7.47
CA PRO A 247 25.99 9.76 -8.11
C PRO A 247 26.47 9.71 -9.57
N ASP A 248 27.22 8.67 -9.94
CA ASP A 248 27.56 8.37 -11.33
C ASP A 248 26.32 7.86 -12.08
N ARG A 249 25.52 8.79 -12.59
CA ARG A 249 24.24 8.51 -13.28
C ARG A 249 24.43 7.60 -14.48
N ALA A 250 25.56 7.69 -15.18
CA ALA A 250 25.84 6.89 -16.37
C ALA A 250 26.15 5.43 -16.02
N TYR A 251 26.92 5.20 -14.95
CA TYR A 251 27.15 3.87 -14.41
C TYR A 251 25.86 3.28 -13.84
N ILE A 252 25.19 4.00 -12.94
CA ILE A 252 23.96 3.56 -12.26
C ILE A 252 22.87 3.21 -13.27
N GLY A 253 22.68 4.03 -14.30
CA GLY A 253 21.69 3.78 -15.35
C GLY A 253 21.99 2.58 -16.24
N ARG A 254 23.25 2.14 -16.32
CA ARG A 254 23.67 0.95 -17.10
C ARG A 254 23.67 -0.33 -16.26
N THR A 255 24.04 -0.23 -14.99
CA THR A 255 24.29 -1.41 -14.13
C THR A 255 23.16 -1.70 -13.16
N HIS A 256 22.27 -0.74 -12.88
CA HIS A 256 21.17 -0.86 -11.93
C HIS A 256 21.60 -1.50 -10.60
N PRO A 257 22.56 -0.87 -9.89
CA PRO A 257 23.27 -1.51 -8.77
C PRO A 257 22.39 -1.71 -7.52
N ALA A 258 21.21 -1.10 -7.48
CA ALA A 258 20.23 -1.28 -6.41
C ALA A 258 18.82 -1.49 -6.98
N TYR A 259 18.12 -2.48 -6.43
CA TYR A 259 16.74 -2.78 -6.75
C TYR A 259 15.83 -2.34 -5.61
N PHE A 260 14.79 -1.55 -5.92
CA PHE A 260 13.69 -1.25 -5.00
C PHE A 260 12.37 -1.35 -5.74
N VAL A 261 11.35 -1.94 -5.12
CA VAL A 261 10.02 -2.07 -5.74
C VAL A 261 9.36 -0.70 -5.94
N ASP A 262 9.67 0.29 -5.10
CA ASP A 262 9.08 1.63 -5.04
C ASP A 262 10.02 2.77 -5.49
N ALA A 263 11.21 2.43 -6.01
CA ALA A 263 12.13 3.38 -6.62
C ALA A 263 12.88 2.74 -7.79
N GLY A 264 12.75 3.31 -8.98
CA GLY A 264 13.42 2.83 -10.19
C GLY A 264 14.06 3.96 -11.00
N PRO A 265 14.78 3.63 -12.09
CA PRO A 265 15.59 4.58 -12.87
C PRO A 265 14.84 5.80 -13.42
N GLU A 266 13.52 5.70 -13.61
CA GLU A 266 12.66 6.80 -14.06
C GLU A 266 12.42 7.86 -12.96
N ASN A 267 12.69 7.54 -11.70
CA ASN A 267 12.57 8.49 -10.60
C ASN A 267 13.79 9.43 -10.58
N TRP A 268 13.55 10.74 -10.50
CA TRP A 268 14.62 11.77 -10.50
C TRP A 268 15.70 11.56 -9.43
N TYR A 269 15.31 10.93 -8.31
CA TYR A 269 16.13 10.67 -7.13
C TYR A 269 16.78 9.29 -7.10
N TYR A 270 16.55 8.42 -8.09
CA TYR A 270 17.05 7.05 -8.06
C TYR A 270 18.58 6.98 -7.99
N ALA A 271 19.27 7.89 -8.67
CA ALA A 271 20.72 7.95 -8.65
C ALA A 271 21.26 8.30 -7.24
N ASP A 272 20.65 9.29 -6.58
CA ASP A 272 20.99 9.67 -5.20
C ASP A 272 20.68 8.55 -4.20
N LEU A 273 19.61 7.80 -4.42
CA LEU A 273 19.29 6.64 -3.61
C LEU A 273 20.32 5.52 -3.79
N ALA A 274 20.73 5.22 -5.02
CA ALA A 274 21.77 4.23 -5.30
C ALA A 274 23.12 4.62 -4.66
N GLU A 275 23.49 5.91 -4.71
CA GLU A 275 24.68 6.45 -4.02
C GLU A 275 24.65 6.23 -2.50
N ALA A 276 23.46 6.32 -1.90
CA ALA A 276 23.28 6.13 -0.46
C ALA A 276 23.18 4.65 -0.04
N SER A 277 22.69 3.78 -0.93
CA SER A 277 22.35 2.39 -0.60
C SER A 277 23.36 1.36 -1.10
N VAL A 278 24.34 1.76 -1.92
CA VAL A 278 25.30 0.84 -2.52
C VAL A 278 26.72 1.19 -2.09
N THR A 279 27.41 0.23 -1.49
CA THR A 279 28.85 0.35 -1.23
C THR A 279 29.62 0.21 -2.55
N HIS A 280 30.45 1.18 -2.89
CA HIS A 280 31.16 1.23 -4.17
C HIS A 280 32.55 1.85 -4.07
N THR A 281 33.36 1.62 -5.11
CA THR A 281 34.66 2.27 -5.32
C THR A 281 34.56 3.22 -6.50
N PHE A 282 35.25 4.35 -6.43
CA PHE A 282 35.17 5.39 -7.45
C PHE A 282 36.53 6.06 -7.68
N GLY A 283 36.70 6.56 -8.90
CA GLY A 283 37.69 7.58 -9.25
C GLY A 283 37.02 8.92 -9.52
N ARG A 284 37.82 9.94 -9.84
CA ARG A 284 37.30 11.24 -10.31
C ARG A 284 37.85 11.57 -11.69
N VAL A 285 36.97 11.94 -12.60
CA VAL A 285 37.29 12.43 -13.95
C VAL A 285 36.62 13.79 -14.13
N ASP A 286 37.42 14.81 -14.43
CA ASP A 286 36.96 16.21 -14.55
C ASP A 286 36.18 16.72 -13.32
N GLY A 287 36.56 16.23 -12.13
CA GLY A 287 35.96 16.60 -10.85
C GLY A 287 34.72 15.78 -10.45
N ALA A 288 34.07 15.11 -11.40
CA ALA A 288 32.92 14.25 -11.16
C ALA A 288 33.34 12.83 -10.74
N GLU A 289 32.54 12.21 -9.89
CA GLU A 289 32.75 10.81 -9.49
C GLU A 289 32.40 9.85 -10.62
N GLN A 290 33.25 8.85 -10.79
CA GLN A 290 33.05 7.76 -11.73
C GLN A 290 33.21 6.43 -10.99
N TRP A 291 32.17 5.61 -10.99
CA TRP A 291 32.18 4.35 -10.26
C TRP A 291 32.98 3.29 -11.01
N ASP A 292 33.94 2.67 -10.34
CA ASP A 292 34.75 1.57 -10.88
C ASP A 292 34.06 0.23 -10.68
N ALA A 293 33.52 0.02 -9.47
CA ALA A 293 32.87 -1.21 -9.05
C ALA A 293 31.89 -0.92 -7.91
N HIS A 294 30.91 -1.81 -7.74
CA HIS A 294 29.98 -1.76 -6.62
C HIS A 294 29.83 -3.15 -5.98
N THR A 295 29.41 -3.17 -4.72
CA THR A 295 28.98 -4.38 -4.03
C THR A 295 27.60 -4.75 -4.55
N PRO A 296 27.41 -5.93 -5.19
CA PRO A 296 26.10 -6.34 -5.67
C PRO A 296 25.07 -6.42 -4.54
N ALA A 297 23.85 -5.96 -4.79
CA ALA A 297 22.74 -6.18 -3.87
C ALA A 297 22.29 -7.66 -3.90
N ASP A 298 21.74 -8.14 -2.79
CA ASP A 298 21.09 -9.46 -2.76
C ASP A 298 19.86 -9.43 -3.69
N GLU A 299 19.82 -10.35 -4.65
CA GLU A 299 18.66 -10.48 -5.55
C GLU A 299 17.48 -11.12 -4.81
N PRO A 300 16.27 -10.55 -4.88
CA PRO A 300 15.09 -11.19 -4.33
C PRO A 300 14.77 -12.50 -5.09
N PRO A 301 14.06 -13.44 -4.44
CA PRO A 301 13.63 -14.66 -5.11
C PRO A 301 12.70 -14.33 -6.29
N ALA A 302 12.89 -15.01 -7.42
CA ALA A 302 12.00 -14.89 -8.57
C ALA A 302 10.59 -15.36 -8.22
N GLY A 303 9.59 -14.67 -8.76
CA GLY A 303 8.18 -15.03 -8.60
C GLY A 303 7.35 -13.95 -7.90
N PHE A 304 6.16 -14.36 -7.44
CA PHE A 304 5.24 -13.46 -6.78
C PHE A 304 5.67 -13.14 -5.34
N ALA A 305 5.56 -11.86 -4.98
CA ALA A 305 5.69 -11.37 -3.62
C ALA A 305 4.49 -10.48 -3.28
N CYS A 306 3.98 -10.59 -2.06
CA CYS A 306 2.93 -9.71 -1.55
C CYS A 306 3.56 -8.64 -0.66
N VAL A 307 3.41 -7.38 -1.06
CA VAL A 307 3.96 -6.23 -0.35
C VAL A 307 2.83 -5.23 -0.10
N SER A 308 2.55 -4.97 1.18
CA SER A 308 1.47 -4.06 1.62
C SER A 308 0.10 -4.37 1.00
N GLY A 309 -0.21 -5.66 0.80
CA GLY A 309 -1.50 -6.12 0.24
C GLY A 309 -1.57 -6.14 -1.29
N SER A 310 -0.54 -5.67 -1.99
CA SER A 310 -0.42 -5.76 -3.44
C SER A 310 0.52 -6.89 -3.84
N LEU A 311 0.16 -7.65 -4.88
CA LEU A 311 1.07 -8.60 -5.50
C LEU A 311 1.99 -7.90 -6.49
N TYR A 312 3.25 -8.31 -6.49
CA TYR A 312 4.27 -7.97 -7.47
C TYR A 312 4.87 -9.27 -7.99
N TYR A 313 5.41 -9.28 -9.21
CA TYR A 313 6.11 -10.44 -9.76
C TYR A 313 7.53 -10.03 -10.13
N TYR A 314 8.53 -10.53 -9.40
CA TYR A 314 9.95 -10.29 -9.69
C TYR A 314 10.43 -11.26 -10.77
N ASP A 315 10.89 -10.71 -11.90
CA ASP A 315 11.43 -11.44 -13.02
C ASP A 315 12.96 -11.37 -13.00
N ARG A 316 13.61 -12.49 -12.66
CA ARG A 316 15.07 -12.58 -12.57
C ARG A 316 15.76 -12.26 -13.90
N GLN A 317 15.15 -12.54 -15.05
CA GLN A 317 15.78 -12.22 -16.33
C GLN A 317 15.81 -10.70 -16.59
N ARG A 318 14.85 -9.97 -16.02
CA ARG A 318 14.77 -8.52 -16.11
C ARG A 318 15.55 -7.81 -15.00
N GLY A 319 15.73 -8.47 -13.85
CA GLY A 319 16.25 -7.83 -12.65
C GLY A 319 15.29 -6.79 -12.05
N ASP A 320 14.00 -6.88 -12.38
CA ASP A 320 12.95 -5.98 -11.90
C ASP A 320 11.62 -6.74 -11.76
N VAL A 321 10.64 -6.13 -11.09
CA VAL A 321 9.26 -6.58 -11.17
C VAL A 321 8.66 -6.26 -12.53
N LEU A 322 7.62 -7.01 -12.92
CA LEU A 322 6.80 -6.67 -14.06
C LEU A 322 6.09 -5.34 -13.82
N ARG A 323 6.32 -4.36 -14.69
CA ARG A 323 5.71 -3.02 -14.64
C ARG A 323 5.12 -2.65 -15.99
N GLY A 324 3.93 -2.06 -15.99
CA GLY A 324 3.25 -1.59 -17.20
C GLY A 324 2.99 -2.70 -18.22
N THR A 325 2.90 -3.96 -17.78
CA THR A 325 2.72 -5.13 -18.64
C THR A 325 1.40 -5.84 -18.34
N GLN A 326 1.05 -6.81 -19.17
CA GLN A 326 -0.11 -7.66 -18.98
C GLN A 326 0.27 -9.11 -19.27
N ALA A 327 -0.24 -10.04 -18.45
CA ALA A 327 -0.13 -11.49 -18.65
C ALA A 327 -1.52 -12.11 -18.52
N GLY A 328 -2.12 -12.49 -19.66
CA GLY A 328 -3.53 -12.90 -19.70
C GLY A 328 -4.46 -11.78 -19.21
N MET A 329 -5.25 -12.04 -18.17
CA MET A 329 -6.12 -11.07 -17.52
C MET A 329 -5.41 -10.19 -16.48
N LEU A 330 -4.19 -10.56 -16.06
CA LEU A 330 -3.43 -9.84 -15.04
C LEU A 330 -2.75 -8.62 -15.65
N ARG A 331 -3.01 -7.43 -15.09
CA ARG A 331 -2.35 -6.18 -15.45
C ARG A 331 -1.39 -5.77 -14.32
N PHE A 332 -0.18 -5.39 -14.68
CA PHE A 332 0.79 -4.80 -13.75
C PHE A 332 0.84 -3.30 -13.99
N THR A 333 0.61 -2.49 -12.94
CA THR A 333 0.65 -1.03 -13.04
C THR A 333 2.06 -0.53 -13.39
N ALA A 334 2.23 0.76 -13.67
CA ALA A 334 3.55 1.37 -13.85
C ALA A 334 4.46 1.17 -12.62
N GLN A 335 3.86 1.04 -11.44
CA GLN A 335 4.54 0.75 -10.18
C GLN A 335 4.69 -0.75 -9.91
N GLY A 336 4.21 -1.61 -10.81
CA GLY A 336 4.35 -3.08 -10.74
C GLY A 336 3.32 -3.81 -9.89
N GLN A 337 2.30 -3.09 -9.39
CA GLN A 337 1.20 -3.70 -8.64
C GLN A 337 0.31 -4.50 -9.58
N LEU A 338 0.00 -5.74 -9.22
CA LEU A 338 -0.93 -6.58 -9.96
C LEU A 338 -2.38 -6.18 -9.69
N SER A 339 -3.17 -6.11 -10.76
CA SER A 339 -4.62 -6.13 -10.75
C SER A 339 -5.13 -7.20 -11.74
N ALA A 340 -6.02 -8.06 -11.27
CA ALA A 340 -6.76 -9.05 -12.02
C ALA A 340 -8.14 -8.51 -12.49
N GLY A 341 -8.36 -7.19 -12.40
CA GLY A 341 -9.54 -6.50 -12.94
C GLY A 341 -10.74 -6.42 -11.98
N SER A 342 -10.68 -7.03 -10.80
CA SER A 342 -11.67 -6.81 -9.72
C SER A 342 -11.07 -7.14 -8.36
N ALA A 343 -11.60 -6.52 -7.30
CA ALA A 343 -11.15 -6.76 -5.93
C ALA A 343 -11.24 -8.24 -5.52
N ARG A 344 -12.29 -8.95 -6.00
CA ARG A 344 -12.46 -10.39 -5.80
C ARG A 344 -11.31 -11.18 -6.42
N LEU A 345 -11.00 -10.91 -7.68
CA LEU A 345 -9.94 -11.62 -8.40
C LEU A 345 -8.57 -11.27 -7.83
N ASP A 346 -8.35 -10.04 -7.36
CA ASP A 346 -7.12 -9.64 -6.67
C ASP A 346 -6.94 -10.41 -5.35
N ARG A 347 -8.02 -10.62 -4.58
CA ARG A 347 -7.98 -11.46 -3.39
C ARG A 347 -7.71 -12.92 -3.73
N LEU A 348 -8.46 -13.48 -4.69
CA LEU A 348 -8.24 -14.85 -5.14
C LEU A 348 -6.81 -15.04 -5.67
N ALA A 349 -6.24 -14.03 -6.32
CA ALA A 349 -4.87 -14.04 -6.79
C ALA A 349 -3.89 -14.17 -5.62
N ARG A 350 -4.05 -13.34 -4.57
CA ARG A 350 -3.25 -13.42 -3.34
C ARG A 350 -3.34 -14.78 -2.66
N GLU A 351 -4.56 -15.29 -2.48
CA GLU A 351 -4.81 -16.59 -1.86
C GLU A 351 -4.19 -17.73 -2.68
N THR A 352 -4.31 -17.66 -4.01
CA THR A 352 -3.77 -18.66 -4.93
C THR A 352 -2.25 -18.66 -4.89
N VAL A 353 -1.61 -17.49 -4.94
CA VAL A 353 -0.15 -17.35 -4.85
C VAL A 353 0.36 -17.86 -3.50
N ALA A 354 -0.34 -17.54 -2.40
CA ALA A 354 0.04 -18.02 -1.08
C ALA A 354 -0.08 -19.55 -0.96
N ALA A 355 -1.10 -20.15 -1.58
CA ALA A 355 -1.29 -21.60 -1.60
C ALA A 355 -0.37 -22.35 -2.58
N GLN A 356 0.07 -21.67 -3.65
CA GLN A 356 0.89 -22.25 -4.71
C GLN A 356 2.08 -21.33 -5.04
N PRO A 357 3.13 -21.34 -4.20
CA PRO A 357 4.36 -20.60 -4.46
C PRO A 357 5.00 -21.02 -5.79
N GLY A 358 5.56 -20.07 -6.53
CA GLY A 358 6.25 -20.32 -7.79
C GLY A 358 5.38 -20.33 -9.06
N LEU A 359 4.08 -20.01 -8.94
CA LEU A 359 3.23 -19.76 -10.11
C LEU A 359 3.80 -18.66 -11.00
N SER A 360 3.76 -18.86 -12.32
CA SER A 360 4.00 -17.80 -13.30
C SER A 360 2.77 -16.89 -13.42
N PRO A 361 2.90 -15.67 -13.97
CA PRO A 361 1.76 -14.80 -14.25
C PRO A 361 0.71 -15.46 -15.15
N GLU A 362 1.14 -16.19 -16.18
CA GLU A 362 0.23 -16.92 -17.08
C GLU A 362 -0.50 -18.04 -16.33
N GLY A 363 0.22 -18.77 -15.46
CA GLY A 363 -0.37 -19.81 -14.62
C GLY A 363 -1.43 -19.26 -13.66
N LEU A 364 -1.13 -18.12 -13.02
CA LEU A 364 -2.08 -17.44 -12.15
C LEU A 364 -3.30 -16.93 -12.94
N SER A 365 -3.09 -16.31 -14.09
CA SER A 365 -4.18 -15.86 -14.98
C SER A 365 -5.12 -17.02 -15.33
N ALA A 366 -4.57 -18.17 -15.73
CA ALA A 366 -5.37 -19.34 -16.09
C ALA A 366 -6.21 -19.87 -14.91
N VAL A 367 -5.66 -19.86 -13.68
CA VAL A 367 -6.40 -20.26 -12.48
C VAL A 367 -7.56 -19.29 -12.21
N LEU A 368 -7.33 -17.99 -12.34
CA LEU A 368 -8.36 -16.97 -12.10
C LEU A 368 -9.46 -17.02 -13.17
N GLU A 369 -9.10 -17.22 -14.43
CA GLU A 369 -10.06 -17.38 -15.55
C GLU A 369 -10.92 -18.64 -15.39
N ALA A 370 -10.38 -19.71 -14.83
CA ALA A 370 -11.11 -20.94 -14.54
C ALA A 370 -11.92 -20.88 -13.24
N ALA A 371 -11.77 -19.82 -12.43
CA ALA A 371 -12.47 -19.69 -11.16
C ALA A 371 -13.98 -19.62 -11.39
N PRO A 372 -14.80 -20.40 -10.65
CA PRO A 372 -16.24 -20.36 -10.83
C PRO A 372 -16.79 -18.95 -10.53
N PRO A 373 -17.92 -18.57 -11.15
CA PRO A 373 -18.60 -17.32 -10.83
C PRO A 373 -18.87 -17.20 -9.33
N GLU A 374 -18.82 -15.98 -8.81
CA GLU A 374 -19.08 -15.73 -7.40
C GLU A 374 -20.53 -16.09 -7.06
N TRP A 375 -20.73 -17.18 -6.31
CA TRP A 375 -22.06 -17.69 -6.01
C TRP A 375 -22.95 -16.63 -5.34
N SER A 376 -22.36 -15.79 -4.47
CA SER A 376 -23.07 -14.76 -3.72
C SER A 376 -23.60 -13.62 -4.61
N LEU A 377 -23.04 -13.46 -5.82
CA LEU A 377 -23.45 -12.46 -6.81
C LEU A 377 -24.49 -12.96 -7.82
N THR A 378 -25.06 -14.16 -7.63
CA THR A 378 -26.12 -14.68 -8.51
C THR A 378 -27.29 -13.70 -8.62
N LEU A 379 -27.54 -13.16 -9.81
CA LEU A 379 -28.65 -12.25 -10.05
C LEU A 379 -29.95 -13.05 -10.23
N VAL A 380 -30.94 -12.74 -9.39
CA VAL A 380 -32.30 -13.31 -9.49
C VAL A 380 -33.29 -12.16 -9.56
N ASN A 381 -33.97 -12.04 -10.68
CA ASN A 381 -35.02 -11.05 -10.92
C ASN A 381 -35.97 -11.56 -12.02
N ARG A 382 -36.85 -10.69 -12.54
CA ARG A 382 -37.82 -11.05 -13.60
C ARG A 382 -37.15 -11.68 -14.83
N ASP A 383 -36.00 -11.12 -15.22
CA ASP A 383 -35.32 -11.47 -16.47
C ASP A 383 -34.26 -12.57 -16.26
N ASN A 384 -33.95 -12.89 -14.99
CA ASN A 384 -33.03 -13.94 -14.56
C ASN A 384 -33.72 -14.88 -13.55
N PRO A 385 -34.66 -15.74 -13.99
CA PRO A 385 -35.34 -16.68 -13.11
C PRO A 385 -34.40 -17.81 -12.66
N LEU A 386 -34.62 -18.30 -11.45
CA LEU A 386 -34.02 -19.53 -10.96
C LEU A 386 -34.43 -20.73 -11.84
N PRO A 387 -33.53 -21.71 -12.04
CA PRO A 387 -33.87 -22.95 -12.71
C PRO A 387 -35.08 -23.65 -12.07
N GLN A 388 -35.87 -24.34 -12.89
CA GLN A 388 -36.97 -25.14 -12.38
C GLN A 388 -36.45 -26.21 -11.41
N GLY A 389 -37.06 -26.30 -10.23
CA GLY A 389 -36.64 -27.25 -9.19
C GLY A 389 -35.40 -26.81 -8.39
N PHE A 390 -34.93 -25.58 -8.56
CA PHE A 390 -33.85 -25.04 -7.73
C PHE A 390 -34.18 -25.16 -6.23
N ALA A 391 -33.19 -25.63 -5.47
CA ALA A 391 -33.16 -25.59 -4.03
C ALA A 391 -31.75 -25.16 -3.58
N PRO A 392 -31.61 -24.32 -2.55
CA PRO A 392 -30.31 -24.04 -1.96
C PRO A 392 -29.61 -25.34 -1.52
N PRO A 393 -28.28 -25.44 -1.63
CA PRO A 393 -27.54 -26.66 -1.35
C PRO A 393 -27.71 -27.11 0.11
N GLU A 394 -27.74 -26.15 1.03
CA GLU A 394 -27.94 -26.40 2.44
C GLU A 394 -28.62 -25.20 3.11
N LEU A 395 -29.51 -25.46 4.05
CA LEU A 395 -30.24 -24.45 4.81
C LEU A 395 -29.94 -24.56 6.29
N THR A 396 -29.63 -23.43 6.92
CA THR A 396 -29.53 -23.30 8.37
C THR A 396 -30.83 -22.73 8.93
N LYS A 397 -31.36 -23.34 9.99
CA LYS A 397 -32.50 -22.81 10.72
C LYS A 397 -32.03 -21.72 11.69
N LEU A 398 -32.63 -20.54 11.59
CA LEU A 398 -32.42 -19.40 12.47
C LEU A 398 -33.24 -19.54 13.75
N ASP A 399 -32.84 -18.87 14.83
CA ASP A 399 -33.55 -18.88 16.12
C ASP A 399 -35.00 -18.37 16.01
N CYS A 400 -35.26 -17.48 15.06
CA CYS A 400 -36.59 -16.96 14.74
C CYS A 400 -37.48 -17.96 13.97
N GLY A 401 -37.01 -19.18 13.71
CA GLY A 401 -37.75 -20.26 13.06
C GLY A 401 -37.68 -20.27 11.54
N TYR A 402 -37.19 -19.19 10.92
CA TYR A 402 -36.92 -19.15 9.48
C TYR A 402 -35.65 -19.94 9.11
N SER A 403 -35.47 -20.19 7.82
CA SER A 403 -34.25 -20.78 7.27
C SER A 403 -33.59 -19.84 6.28
N ILE A 404 -32.28 -19.96 6.11
CA ILE A 404 -31.49 -19.23 5.11
C ILE A 404 -30.36 -20.14 4.60
N ASP A 405 -29.74 -19.85 3.45
CA ASP A 405 -28.59 -20.62 2.97
C ASP A 405 -27.50 -20.67 4.05
N SER A 406 -26.98 -21.87 4.33
CA SER A 406 -26.01 -22.08 5.42
C SER A 406 -24.74 -21.22 5.27
N ARG A 407 -24.36 -20.84 4.06
CA ARG A 407 -23.21 -19.94 3.80
C ARG A 407 -23.49 -18.49 4.18
N VAL A 408 -24.77 -18.08 4.18
CA VAL A 408 -25.22 -16.71 4.50
C VAL A 408 -25.56 -16.56 5.98
N ALA A 409 -25.96 -17.64 6.65
CA ALA A 409 -26.43 -17.62 8.03
C ALA A 409 -25.45 -16.95 9.03
N PRO A 410 -24.12 -17.21 9.00
CA PRO A 410 -23.18 -16.55 9.91
C PRO A 410 -23.18 -15.02 9.75
N ALA A 411 -23.21 -14.53 8.52
CA ALA A 411 -23.22 -13.11 8.21
C ALA A 411 -24.53 -12.44 8.67
N LEU A 412 -25.69 -13.07 8.42
CA LEU A 412 -26.97 -12.55 8.89
C LEU A 412 -27.00 -12.48 10.43
N ASN A 413 -26.55 -13.53 11.10
CA ASN A 413 -26.51 -13.58 12.55
C ASN A 413 -25.59 -12.50 13.13
N ALA A 414 -24.43 -12.27 12.51
CA ALA A 414 -23.51 -11.20 12.90
C ALA A 414 -24.13 -9.81 12.71
N MET A 415 -24.82 -9.55 11.59
CA MET A 415 -25.51 -8.27 11.34
C MET A 415 -26.61 -8.02 12.39
N LEU A 416 -27.42 -9.03 12.68
CA LEU A 416 -28.47 -8.94 13.70
C LEU A 416 -27.89 -8.76 15.11
N ALA A 417 -26.76 -9.41 15.41
CA ALA A 417 -26.07 -9.25 16.68
C ALA A 417 -25.45 -7.85 16.82
N GLY A 418 -24.86 -7.29 15.76
CA GLY A 418 -24.35 -5.93 15.72
C GLY A 418 -25.44 -4.90 16.02
N ALA A 419 -26.60 -5.03 15.38
CA ALA A 419 -27.76 -4.17 15.65
C ALA A 419 -28.21 -4.27 17.12
N ARG A 420 -28.23 -5.48 17.69
CA ARG A 420 -28.56 -5.70 19.11
C ARG A 420 -27.52 -5.10 20.05
N ALA A 421 -26.24 -5.23 19.73
CA ALA A 421 -25.16 -4.62 20.50
C ALA A 421 -25.24 -3.08 20.47
N ALA A 422 -25.74 -2.50 19.38
CA ALA A 422 -26.03 -1.08 19.25
C ALA A 422 -27.36 -0.64 19.92
N GLY A 423 -28.05 -1.54 20.63
CA GLY A 423 -29.27 -1.24 21.39
C GLY A 423 -30.58 -1.32 20.58
N TYR A 424 -30.54 -1.88 19.37
CA TYR A 424 -31.72 -2.03 18.50
C TYR A 424 -32.31 -3.44 18.55
N ASN A 425 -33.59 -3.59 18.21
CA ASN A 425 -34.28 -4.88 18.19
C ASN A 425 -34.69 -5.28 16.76
N PRO A 426 -33.77 -5.85 15.95
CA PRO A 426 -34.11 -6.33 14.62
C PRO A 426 -34.88 -7.65 14.68
N VAL A 427 -35.93 -7.77 13.86
CA VAL A 427 -36.74 -8.99 13.73
C VAL A 427 -36.73 -9.45 12.28
N VAL A 428 -36.36 -10.71 12.04
CA VAL A 428 -36.52 -11.35 10.73
C VAL A 428 -37.98 -11.78 10.56
N CYS A 429 -38.67 -11.25 9.56
CA CYS A 429 -40.06 -11.61 9.24
C CYS A 429 -40.20 -12.42 7.94
N SER A 430 -39.12 -12.57 7.17
CA SER A 430 -39.04 -13.50 6.05
C SER A 430 -37.59 -13.84 5.75
N ALA A 431 -37.32 -15.06 5.29
CA ALA A 431 -36.02 -15.46 4.74
C ALA A 431 -36.27 -16.48 3.62
N TYR A 432 -35.66 -17.67 3.64
CA TYR A 432 -35.87 -18.66 2.59
C TYR A 432 -37.36 -18.98 2.38
N ARG A 433 -37.77 -19.01 1.11
CA ARG A 433 -39.11 -19.40 0.66
C ARG A 433 -38.98 -20.49 -0.40
N THR A 434 -39.74 -21.57 -0.27
CA THR A 434 -39.85 -22.56 -1.34
C THR A 434 -40.57 -21.97 -2.55
N TYR A 435 -40.40 -22.60 -3.73
CA TYR A 435 -41.17 -22.24 -4.92
C TYR A 435 -42.67 -22.26 -4.66
N GLY A 436 -43.17 -23.34 -4.03
CA GLY A 436 -44.59 -23.47 -3.68
C GLY A 436 -45.07 -22.34 -2.77
N LYS A 437 -44.27 -21.96 -1.77
CA LYS A 437 -44.62 -20.84 -0.87
C LYS A 437 -44.70 -19.52 -1.62
N GLN A 438 -43.78 -19.27 -2.55
CA GLN A 438 -43.81 -18.06 -3.38
C GLN A 438 -45.05 -18.04 -4.28
N SER A 439 -45.44 -19.19 -4.86
CA SER A 439 -46.67 -19.34 -5.66
C SER A 439 -47.92 -19.01 -4.85
N GLU A 440 -48.05 -19.53 -3.64
CA GLU A 440 -49.17 -19.21 -2.74
C GLU A 440 -49.26 -17.71 -2.43
N LEU A 441 -48.12 -17.08 -2.12
CA LEU A 441 -48.04 -15.66 -1.80
C LEU A 441 -48.46 -14.79 -2.99
N PHE A 442 -47.93 -15.10 -4.18
CA PHE A 442 -48.23 -14.37 -5.40
C PHE A 442 -49.71 -14.50 -5.77
N GLU A 443 -50.23 -15.73 -5.85
CA GLU A 443 -51.62 -15.99 -6.22
C GLU A 443 -52.61 -15.39 -5.22
N ARG A 444 -52.27 -15.36 -3.92
CA ARG A 444 -53.10 -14.68 -2.91
C ARG A 444 -53.24 -13.18 -3.21
N ARG A 445 -52.14 -12.49 -3.53
CA ARG A 445 -52.16 -11.05 -3.85
C ARG A 445 -52.87 -10.77 -5.17
N VAL A 446 -52.73 -11.65 -6.16
CA VAL A 446 -53.49 -11.56 -7.42
C VAL A 446 -54.99 -11.65 -7.13
N ARG A 447 -55.43 -12.64 -6.34
CA ARG A 447 -56.84 -12.80 -5.95
C ARG A 447 -57.40 -11.58 -5.22
N GLU A 448 -56.64 -10.99 -4.30
CA GLU A 448 -57.04 -9.78 -3.57
C GLU A 448 -57.28 -8.60 -4.51
N ARG A 449 -56.48 -8.45 -5.58
CA ARG A 449 -56.68 -7.39 -6.58
C ARG A 449 -57.82 -7.70 -7.55
N THR A 450 -57.92 -8.93 -8.04
CA THR A 450 -59.01 -9.31 -8.94
C THR A 450 -60.37 -9.21 -8.27
N ALA A 451 -60.45 -9.47 -6.96
CA ALA A 451 -61.67 -9.28 -6.17
C ALA A 451 -62.14 -7.80 -6.11
N ARG A 452 -61.25 -6.84 -6.44
CA ARG A 452 -61.57 -5.41 -6.54
C ARG A 452 -61.91 -4.98 -7.97
N GLY A 453 -62.17 -5.94 -8.87
CA GLY A 453 -62.61 -5.68 -10.25
C GLY A 453 -61.48 -5.48 -11.27
N THR A 454 -60.22 -5.69 -10.88
CA THR A 454 -59.07 -5.64 -11.81
C THR A 454 -59.00 -6.92 -12.65
N SER A 455 -58.65 -6.82 -13.94
CA SER A 455 -58.40 -8.01 -14.77
C SER A 455 -57.27 -8.84 -14.17
N ARG A 456 -57.25 -10.16 -14.39
CA ARG A 456 -56.15 -11.01 -13.88
C ARG A 456 -54.80 -10.55 -14.41
N ALA A 457 -54.71 -10.17 -15.69
CA ALA A 457 -53.48 -9.70 -16.30
C ALA A 457 -52.94 -8.43 -15.61
N ASP A 458 -53.80 -7.43 -15.39
CA ASP A 458 -53.41 -6.18 -14.73
C ASP A 458 -53.09 -6.39 -13.24
N ALA A 459 -53.82 -7.30 -12.58
CA ALA A 459 -53.55 -7.69 -11.20
C ALA A 459 -52.18 -8.35 -11.07
N GLU A 460 -51.84 -9.30 -11.95
CA GLU A 460 -50.53 -9.93 -11.97
C GLU A 460 -49.40 -8.96 -12.25
N ALA A 461 -49.56 -8.06 -13.23
CA ALA A 461 -48.57 -7.02 -13.53
C ALA A 461 -48.33 -6.10 -12.33
N SER A 462 -49.41 -5.65 -11.68
CA SER A 462 -49.34 -4.77 -10.49
C SER A 462 -48.74 -5.47 -9.26
N VAL A 463 -49.02 -6.76 -9.09
CA VAL A 463 -48.48 -7.57 -7.98
C VAL A 463 -47.01 -7.85 -8.20
N ALA A 464 -46.59 -8.15 -9.43
CA ALA A 464 -45.21 -8.48 -9.76
C ALA A 464 -44.19 -7.36 -9.42
N PHE A 465 -44.64 -6.12 -9.30
CA PHE A 465 -43.80 -4.99 -8.88
C PHE A 465 -43.44 -5.01 -7.37
N TRP A 466 -44.24 -5.67 -6.53
CA TRP A 466 -44.04 -5.75 -5.07
C TRP A 466 -43.83 -7.17 -4.55
N VAL A 467 -44.24 -8.17 -5.32
CA VAL A 467 -44.10 -9.59 -4.97
C VAL A 467 -43.63 -10.30 -6.21
N ALA A 468 -42.35 -10.68 -6.21
CA ALA A 468 -41.73 -11.38 -7.33
C ALA A 468 -42.54 -12.64 -7.73
N ARG A 469 -42.59 -12.92 -9.03
CA ARG A 469 -43.21 -14.15 -9.55
C ARG A 469 -42.44 -15.38 -9.02
N PRO A 470 -43.10 -16.54 -8.87
CA PRO A 470 -42.40 -17.76 -8.48
C PRO A 470 -41.24 -18.08 -9.43
N GLY A 471 -40.05 -18.32 -8.86
CA GLY A 471 -38.80 -18.50 -9.58
C GLY A 471 -37.99 -17.21 -9.76
N THR A 472 -38.53 -16.04 -9.43
CA THR A 472 -37.84 -14.74 -9.60
C THR A 472 -37.60 -14.01 -8.27
N SER A 473 -37.86 -14.69 -7.14
CA SER A 473 -37.65 -14.13 -5.80
C SER A 473 -36.29 -14.53 -5.24
N GLU A 474 -35.52 -13.56 -4.74
CA GLU A 474 -34.25 -13.84 -4.04
C GLU A 474 -34.42 -14.64 -2.74
N HIS A 475 -35.62 -14.64 -2.15
CA HIS A 475 -35.91 -15.52 -1.03
C HIS A 475 -35.89 -17.00 -1.42
N GLN A 476 -36.11 -17.33 -2.70
CA GLN A 476 -35.96 -18.70 -3.18
C GLN A 476 -34.49 -19.08 -3.40
N LEU A 477 -33.62 -18.09 -3.66
CA LEU A 477 -32.18 -18.28 -3.70
C LEU A 477 -31.61 -18.56 -2.30
N GLY A 478 -32.29 -18.04 -1.26
CA GLY A 478 -31.89 -18.22 0.14
C GLY A 478 -30.83 -17.23 0.61
N PHE A 479 -30.58 -16.15 -0.13
CA PHE A 479 -29.60 -15.11 0.22
C PHE A 479 -30.24 -13.81 0.71
N ALA A 480 -31.57 -13.76 0.78
CA ALA A 480 -32.32 -12.58 1.20
C ALA A 480 -33.06 -12.81 2.52
N ALA A 481 -33.12 -11.77 3.35
CA ALA A 481 -33.94 -11.71 4.55
C ALA A 481 -34.68 -10.38 4.63
N ASP A 482 -35.95 -10.44 5.01
CA ASP A 482 -36.73 -9.27 5.38
C ASP A 482 -36.54 -9.03 6.87
N VAL A 483 -35.90 -7.91 7.22
CA VAL A 483 -35.63 -7.50 8.60
C VAL A 483 -36.40 -6.23 8.90
N ILE A 484 -37.09 -6.19 10.04
CA ILE A 484 -37.94 -5.08 10.47
C ILE A 484 -37.62 -4.66 11.90
N ASP A 485 -38.10 -3.48 12.28
CA ASP A 485 -38.05 -3.03 13.68
C ASP A 485 -39.03 -3.83 14.54
N GLY A 486 -38.55 -4.41 15.64
CA GLY A 486 -39.38 -5.18 16.56
C GLY A 486 -40.54 -4.39 17.19
N ALA A 487 -40.41 -3.07 17.30
CA ALA A 487 -41.47 -2.16 17.77
C ALA A 487 -42.43 -1.72 16.64
N TYR A 488 -42.12 -2.03 15.37
CA TYR A 488 -42.95 -1.67 14.21
C TYR A 488 -42.97 -2.80 13.17
N GLN A 489 -43.89 -3.74 13.34
CA GLN A 489 -43.92 -4.96 12.52
C GLN A 489 -44.78 -4.84 11.25
N VAL A 490 -44.60 -3.74 10.51
CA VAL A 490 -45.34 -3.48 9.25
C VAL A 490 -44.35 -3.25 8.09
N LEU A 491 -44.56 -3.97 6.99
CA LEU A 491 -43.76 -3.85 5.76
C LEU A 491 -44.28 -2.70 4.89
N ASN A 492 -43.88 -1.48 5.20
CA ASN A 492 -44.14 -0.29 4.39
C ASN A 492 -43.00 0.73 4.53
N ARG A 493 -43.03 1.79 3.72
CA ARG A 493 -41.99 2.82 3.67
C ARG A 493 -41.60 3.40 5.05
N SER A 494 -42.51 3.42 6.02
CA SER A 494 -42.24 3.94 7.37
C SER A 494 -41.15 3.17 8.13
N GLN A 495 -40.76 1.97 7.66
CA GLN A 495 -39.58 1.24 8.12
C GLN A 495 -38.31 2.09 8.01
N GLU A 496 -38.10 2.85 6.93
CA GLU A 496 -36.89 3.69 6.72
C GLU A 496 -36.64 4.68 7.88
N LYS A 497 -37.71 5.10 8.57
CA LYS A 497 -37.67 6.06 9.67
C LYS A 497 -37.36 5.41 11.01
N ARG A 498 -37.42 4.07 11.08
CA ARG A 498 -37.22 3.32 12.31
C ARG A 498 -35.73 3.25 12.66
N PRO A 499 -35.38 3.29 13.95
CA PRO A 499 -33.98 3.22 14.38
C PRO A 499 -33.26 1.96 13.88
N VAL A 500 -33.92 0.79 13.91
CA VAL A 500 -33.36 -0.46 13.38
C VAL A 500 -32.94 -0.32 11.93
N GLN A 501 -33.79 0.26 11.06
CA GLN A 501 -33.47 0.37 9.63
C GLN A 501 -32.37 1.39 9.35
N LYS A 502 -32.36 2.52 10.07
CA LYS A 502 -31.27 3.49 9.93
C LYS A 502 -29.92 2.86 10.23
N TRP A 503 -29.86 2.01 11.27
CA TRP A 503 -28.66 1.26 11.59
C TRP A 503 -28.33 0.24 10.50
N LEU A 504 -29.30 -0.59 10.10
CA LEU A 504 -29.07 -1.61 9.08
C LEU A 504 -28.60 -1.01 7.75
N MET A 505 -29.22 0.06 7.25
CA MET A 505 -28.80 0.70 6.00
C MET A 505 -27.41 1.32 6.07
N ALA A 506 -26.95 1.74 7.25
CA ALA A 506 -25.60 2.25 7.45
C ALA A 506 -24.54 1.15 7.58
N HIS A 507 -24.91 -0.01 8.15
CA HIS A 507 -23.95 -1.04 8.56
C HIS A 507 -24.07 -2.37 7.80
N CYS A 508 -25.11 -2.60 6.99
CA CYS A 508 -25.34 -3.90 6.35
C CYS A 508 -24.16 -4.35 5.47
N ALA A 509 -23.48 -3.38 4.84
CA ALA A 509 -22.32 -3.64 3.99
C ALA A 509 -21.14 -4.27 4.76
N GLU A 510 -20.98 -3.94 6.04
CA GLU A 510 -19.93 -4.50 6.89
C GLU A 510 -20.08 -6.03 7.06
N TYR A 511 -21.32 -6.51 6.92
CA TYR A 511 -21.68 -7.92 7.04
C TYR A 511 -21.96 -8.57 5.68
N GLY A 512 -21.70 -7.88 4.56
CA GLY A 512 -21.90 -8.43 3.22
C GLY A 512 -23.33 -8.38 2.70
N PHE A 513 -24.19 -7.57 3.32
CA PHE A 513 -25.55 -7.32 2.86
C PHE A 513 -25.69 -5.95 2.20
N ILE A 514 -26.55 -5.88 1.19
CA ILE A 514 -26.99 -4.63 0.58
C ILE A 514 -28.47 -4.39 0.88
N LEU A 515 -28.87 -3.12 0.94
CA LEU A 515 -30.26 -2.75 0.77
C LEU A 515 -30.63 -3.01 -0.70
N ARG A 516 -31.32 -4.13 -0.95
CA ARG A 516 -31.42 -4.68 -2.32
C ARG A 516 -32.22 -3.80 -3.28
N TYR A 517 -33.26 -3.16 -2.74
CA TYR A 517 -34.21 -2.34 -3.48
C TYR A 517 -34.23 -0.93 -2.89
N PRO A 518 -33.22 -0.09 -3.17
CA PRO A 518 -33.14 1.28 -2.68
C PRO A 518 -34.09 2.22 -3.44
N ASP A 519 -34.38 3.38 -2.85
CA ASP A 519 -35.26 4.38 -3.47
C ASP A 519 -34.64 4.90 -4.79
N GLY A 520 -35.47 5.19 -5.79
CA GLY A 520 -35.02 5.66 -7.10
C GLY A 520 -34.43 4.60 -8.05
N LYS A 521 -34.23 3.34 -7.64
CA LYS A 521 -33.66 2.27 -8.50
C LYS A 521 -34.68 1.28 -9.05
N SER A 522 -35.98 1.47 -8.78
CA SER A 522 -37.04 0.52 -9.18
C SER A 522 -37.16 0.31 -10.70
N GLY A 523 -36.71 1.28 -11.52
CA GLY A 523 -36.65 1.13 -12.98
C GLY A 523 -35.62 0.10 -13.45
N LEU A 524 -34.58 -0.16 -12.64
CA LEU A 524 -33.52 -1.13 -12.91
C LEU A 524 -33.80 -2.48 -12.23
N THR A 525 -34.18 -2.44 -10.95
CA THR A 525 -34.42 -3.67 -10.16
C THR A 525 -35.74 -4.35 -10.54
N GLY A 526 -36.70 -3.61 -11.09
CA GLY A 526 -38.06 -4.09 -11.36
C GLY A 526 -38.94 -4.26 -10.11
N VAL A 527 -38.44 -3.86 -8.93
CA VAL A 527 -39.13 -3.95 -7.64
C VAL A 527 -39.17 -2.57 -6.98
N GLY A 528 -40.28 -2.25 -6.31
CA GLY A 528 -40.42 -1.00 -5.56
C GLY A 528 -39.43 -0.88 -4.39
N TYR A 529 -39.35 0.32 -3.80
CA TYR A 529 -38.50 0.55 -2.63
C TYR A 529 -38.93 -0.32 -1.44
N GLU A 530 -38.00 -1.16 -0.94
CA GLU A 530 -38.23 -2.07 0.18
C GLU A 530 -37.16 -1.88 1.26
N PRO A 531 -37.37 -0.97 2.22
CA PRO A 531 -36.42 -0.68 3.30
C PRO A 531 -36.11 -1.86 4.23
N TRP A 532 -36.81 -2.99 4.09
CA TRP A 532 -36.64 -4.19 4.92
C TRP A 532 -35.87 -5.32 4.22
N HIS A 533 -35.73 -5.29 2.89
CA HIS A 533 -35.18 -6.41 2.12
C HIS A 533 -33.66 -6.30 1.99
N TYR A 534 -32.95 -7.17 2.69
CA TYR A 534 -31.48 -7.23 2.67
C TYR A 534 -31.00 -8.48 1.94
N ARG A 535 -30.10 -8.29 0.97
CA ARG A 535 -29.54 -9.37 0.12
C ARG A 535 -28.05 -9.53 0.39
N TYR A 536 -27.61 -10.76 0.66
CA TYR A 536 -26.20 -11.08 0.79
C TYR A 536 -25.49 -11.15 -0.56
N VAL A 537 -24.34 -10.48 -0.67
CA VAL A 537 -23.47 -10.42 -1.86
C VAL A 537 -21.98 -10.54 -1.52
N GLY A 538 -21.66 -10.77 -0.24
CA GLY A 538 -20.29 -10.72 0.28
C GLY A 538 -19.84 -9.31 0.68
N VAL A 539 -18.91 -9.21 1.64
CA VAL A 539 -18.51 -7.94 2.28
C VAL A 539 -17.95 -6.91 1.29
N GLU A 540 -17.08 -7.34 0.38
CA GLU A 540 -16.43 -6.44 -0.58
C GLU A 540 -17.45 -5.84 -1.54
N ALA A 541 -18.22 -6.69 -2.24
CA ALA A 541 -19.24 -6.22 -3.17
C ALA A 541 -20.29 -5.36 -2.45
N ALA A 542 -20.69 -5.73 -1.22
CA ALA A 542 -21.65 -4.94 -0.47
C ALA A 542 -21.12 -3.54 -0.12
N ARG A 543 -19.85 -3.43 0.29
CA ARG A 543 -19.20 -2.14 0.56
C ARG A 543 -19.11 -1.27 -0.68
N GLU A 544 -18.73 -1.86 -1.81
CA GLU A 544 -18.67 -1.13 -3.08
C GLU A 544 -20.06 -0.65 -3.53
N ILE A 545 -21.04 -1.55 -3.56
CA ILE A 545 -22.43 -1.24 -3.94
C ILE A 545 -23.01 -0.13 -3.06
N MET A 546 -22.87 -0.26 -1.74
CA MET A 546 -23.45 0.69 -0.79
C MET A 546 -22.71 2.04 -0.77
N SER A 547 -21.38 2.04 -0.91
CA SER A 547 -20.60 3.30 -0.95
C SER A 547 -20.85 4.10 -2.22
N ARG A 548 -21.09 3.44 -3.35
CA ARG A 548 -21.40 4.07 -4.65
C ARG A 548 -22.88 4.40 -4.83
N GLY A 549 -23.76 3.86 -3.98
CA GLY A 549 -25.21 4.07 -4.09
C GLY A 549 -25.84 3.43 -5.34
N ILE A 550 -25.26 2.32 -5.80
CA ILE A 550 -25.73 1.56 -6.98
C ILE A 550 -26.58 0.35 -6.55
N CYS A 551 -27.31 -0.27 -7.47
CA CYS A 551 -27.97 -1.56 -7.24
C CYS A 551 -27.16 -2.73 -7.79
N LEU A 552 -27.54 -3.97 -7.46
CA LEU A 552 -26.82 -5.17 -7.88
C LEU A 552 -26.75 -5.31 -9.41
N GLU A 553 -27.80 -4.91 -10.12
CA GLU A 553 -27.83 -4.92 -11.59
C GLU A 553 -26.75 -4.02 -12.19
N GLU A 554 -26.56 -2.81 -11.65
CA GLU A 554 -25.52 -1.88 -12.11
C GLU A 554 -24.13 -2.45 -11.83
N TYR A 555 -23.91 -2.97 -10.61
CA TYR A 555 -22.64 -3.58 -10.23
C TYR A 555 -22.23 -4.77 -11.10
N LEU A 556 -23.20 -5.55 -11.60
CA LEU A 556 -22.92 -6.70 -12.48
C LEU A 556 -22.81 -6.33 -13.96
N SER A 557 -23.12 -5.10 -14.34
CA SER A 557 -23.06 -4.61 -15.72
C SER A 557 -21.74 -3.94 -16.09
N GLU A 558 -20.84 -3.81 -15.11
CA GLU A 558 -19.47 -3.30 -15.23
C GLU A 558 -18.49 -4.45 -15.49
#